data_AF-A0A8W8M8G2-F1
#
_entry.id   AF-A0A8W8M8G2-F1
#
_cell.length_a   1.000
_cell.length_b   1.000
_cell.length_c   1.000
_cell.angle_alpha   90.00
_cell.angle_beta   90.00
_cell.angle_gamma   90.00
#
_symmetry.space_group_name_H-M   'P 1'
#
loop_
_entity.id
_entity.type
_entity.pdbx_description
1 polymer ?
#
loop_
_entity_poly.entity_id
_entity_poly.type
_entity_poly.pdbx_seq_one_letter_code
_entity_poly.pdbx_strand_id
1 'polypeptide(L)'
;MVKIVRVCFGLILLNQICQHKILAKICGDRSTNESYCCPGYKLDEILKNCTACDIGYYGLNCEDECPPPYYGHNCKSKCNCTEISCHHVYGCELYQQDIRNDSTSKFSEWKPSIAFSTQEKQKIKALNIEFMNISKEE
;
A
#
# COMPACT_ATOMS: atom_id res chain seq x y z
N MET A 1 8.07 -19.28 -21.85
CA MET A 1 6.98 -19.17 -22.85
C MET A 1 5.91 -18.25 -22.28
N VAL A 2 5.82 -17.00 -22.76
CA VAL A 2 4.88 -15.99 -22.24
C VAL A 2 3.47 -16.28 -22.76
N LYS A 3 2.49 -16.53 -21.88
CA LYS A 3 1.09 -16.70 -22.27
C LYS A 3 0.47 -15.33 -22.52
N ILE A 4 0.29 -14.98 -23.79
CA ILE A 4 -0.33 -13.74 -24.25
C ILE A 4 -1.85 -13.93 -24.19
N VAL A 5 -2.52 -13.37 -23.19
CA VAL A 5 -3.99 -13.26 -23.19
C VAL A 5 -4.35 -11.98 -23.93
N ARG A 6 -4.88 -12.12 -25.16
CA ARG A 6 -5.30 -11.01 -26.02
C ARG A 6 -6.76 -10.66 -25.71
N VAL A 7 -7.03 -9.50 -25.13
CA VAL A 7 -8.40 -8.94 -25.06
C VAL A 7 -8.51 -7.90 -26.16
N CYS A 8 -9.13 -8.28 -27.27
CA CYS A 8 -9.38 -7.40 -28.41
C CYS A 8 -10.76 -6.76 -28.25
N PHE A 9 -10.85 -5.48 -27.90
CA PHE A 9 -12.10 -4.72 -28.04
C PHE A 9 -12.34 -4.50 -29.53
N GLY A 10 -13.34 -5.19 -30.07
CA GLY A 10 -13.65 -5.18 -31.50
C GLY A 10 -14.18 -3.84 -31.99
N LEU A 11 -13.86 -3.56 -33.27
CA LEU A 11 -14.63 -2.78 -34.24
C LEU A 11 -14.37 -1.28 -34.45
N ILE A 12 -13.16 -0.74 -34.32
CA ILE A 12 -12.81 0.49 -35.07
C ILE A 12 -11.40 0.38 -35.68
N LEU A 13 -11.37 0.41 -37.00
CA LEU A 13 -10.22 0.21 -37.90
C LEU A 13 -9.22 1.38 -37.78
N LEU A 14 -7.91 1.05 -37.80
CA LEU A 14 -6.73 1.94 -38.01
C LEU A 14 -5.95 2.53 -36.82
N ASN A 15 -5.98 1.96 -35.61
CA ASN A 15 -4.78 2.04 -34.76
C ASN A 15 -4.71 0.93 -33.72
N GLN A 16 -3.85 -0.04 -33.99
CA GLN A 16 -3.40 -1.03 -33.01
C GLN A 16 -2.62 -0.32 -31.92
N ILE A 17 -3.29 0.15 -30.88
CA ILE A 17 -2.65 0.34 -29.58
C ILE A 17 -3.43 -0.50 -28.58
N CYS A 18 -3.18 -1.82 -28.62
CA CYS A 18 -3.29 -2.62 -27.41
C CYS A 18 -2.40 -1.91 -26.39
N GLN A 19 -2.99 -1.14 -25.46
CA GLN A 19 -2.22 -0.55 -24.38
C GLN A 19 -1.65 -1.70 -23.55
N HIS A 20 -0.41 -2.07 -23.85
CA HIS A 20 0.41 -2.94 -23.05
C HIS A 20 0.70 -2.20 -21.74
N LYS A 21 -0.20 -2.29 -20.76
CA LYS A 21 0.14 -1.94 -19.39
C LYS A 21 1.04 -3.06 -18.86
N ILE A 22 2.32 -3.03 -19.27
CA ILE A 22 3.35 -3.90 -18.72
C ILE A 22 3.64 -3.35 -17.32
N LEU A 23 2.89 -3.84 -16.33
CA LEU A 23 3.22 -3.66 -14.93
C LEU A 23 4.21 -4.77 -14.55
N ALA A 24 5.40 -4.75 -15.14
CA ALA A 24 6.45 -5.70 -14.80
C ALA A 24 6.93 -5.42 -13.37
N LYS A 25 6.63 -6.32 -12.44
CA LYS A 25 7.06 -6.26 -11.04
C LYS A 25 8.34 -7.06 -10.76
N ILE A 26 8.80 -7.81 -11.76
CA ILE A 26 9.97 -8.67 -11.69
C ILE A 26 11.06 -8.02 -12.56
N CYS A 27 12.20 -7.79 -11.95
CA CYS A 27 13.45 -7.34 -12.53
C CYS A 27 14.41 -8.53 -12.60
N GLY A 28 15.50 -8.39 -13.34
CA GLY A 28 16.52 -9.43 -13.39
C GLY A 28 17.86 -8.89 -13.88
N ASP A 29 18.93 -9.53 -13.43
CA ASP A 29 20.29 -9.24 -13.85
C ASP A 29 20.74 -10.30 -14.88
N ARG A 30 21.11 -9.82 -16.07
CA ARG A 30 21.59 -10.70 -17.16
C ARG A 30 22.97 -11.28 -16.87
N SER A 31 23.73 -10.68 -15.94
CA SER A 31 25.06 -11.10 -15.56
C SER A 31 25.01 -12.35 -14.66
N THR A 32 24.04 -12.40 -13.74
CA THR A 32 23.85 -13.52 -12.80
C THR A 32 22.73 -14.48 -13.22
N ASN A 33 21.95 -14.12 -14.26
CA ASN A 33 20.75 -14.84 -14.68
C ASN A 33 19.72 -14.99 -13.53
N GLU A 34 19.71 -14.02 -12.60
CA GLU A 34 18.83 -13.98 -11.44
C GLU A 34 17.64 -13.06 -11.69
N SER A 35 16.47 -13.42 -11.15
CA SER A 35 15.26 -12.60 -11.17
C SER A 35 14.83 -12.24 -9.75
N TYR A 36 14.50 -10.97 -9.52
CA TYR A 36 14.10 -10.42 -8.23
C TYR A 36 12.95 -9.42 -8.39
N CYS A 37 12.30 -9.01 -7.30
CA CYS A 37 11.25 -8.00 -7.37
C CYS A 37 11.85 -6.61 -7.64
N CYS A 38 11.27 -5.86 -8.58
CA CYS A 38 11.72 -4.50 -8.87
C CYS A 38 11.59 -3.59 -7.64
N PRO A 39 12.38 -2.49 -7.54
CA PRO A 39 12.22 -1.51 -6.48
C PRO A 39 10.77 -1.02 -6.34
N GLY A 40 10.28 -0.95 -5.09
CA GLY A 40 8.87 -0.69 -4.78
C GLY A 40 8.01 -1.96 -4.67
N TYR A 41 8.61 -3.14 -4.80
CA TYR A 41 7.97 -4.43 -4.60
C TYR A 41 8.84 -5.35 -3.72
N LYS A 42 8.19 -6.20 -2.93
CA LYS A 42 8.81 -7.30 -2.17
C LYS A 42 8.22 -8.65 -2.57
N LEU A 43 8.98 -9.72 -2.36
CA LEU A 43 8.48 -11.07 -2.59
C LEU A 43 7.52 -11.44 -1.45
N ASP A 44 6.28 -11.76 -1.81
CA ASP A 44 5.34 -12.44 -0.93
C ASP A 44 5.58 -13.94 -1.02
N GLU A 45 6.11 -14.54 0.06
CA GLU A 45 6.44 -15.96 0.08
C GLU A 45 5.21 -16.88 0.07
N ILE A 46 4.05 -16.38 0.49
CA ILE A 46 2.80 -17.13 0.53
C ILE A 46 2.17 -17.14 -0.86
N LEU A 47 2.08 -15.96 -1.48
CA LEU A 47 1.50 -15.79 -2.81
C LEU A 47 2.48 -16.14 -3.95
N LYS A 48 3.78 -16.32 -3.63
CA LYS A 48 4.87 -16.54 -4.60
C LYS A 48 4.87 -15.49 -5.72
N ASN A 49 4.68 -14.21 -5.35
CA ASN A 49 4.58 -13.10 -6.29
C ASN A 49 5.15 -11.81 -5.71
N CYS A 50 5.51 -10.84 -6.56
CA CYS A 50 5.92 -9.51 -6.13
C CYS A 50 4.70 -8.65 -5.75
N THR A 51 4.63 -8.25 -4.50
CA THR A 51 3.60 -7.35 -3.95
C THR A 51 4.21 -5.98 -3.73
N ALA A 52 3.36 -4.93 -3.84
CA ALA A 52 3.85 -3.57 -3.64
C ALA A 52 4.32 -3.38 -2.19
N CYS A 53 5.26 -2.49 -1.97
CA CYS A 53 5.65 -2.09 -0.62
C CYS A 53 4.46 -1.53 0.16
N ASP A 54 4.54 -1.72 1.47
CA ASP A 54 3.63 -1.06 2.38
C ASP A 54 3.79 0.47 2.24
N ILE A 55 2.70 1.18 2.51
CA ILE A 55 2.67 2.63 2.47
C ILE A 55 3.79 3.20 3.34
N GLY A 56 4.57 4.14 2.78
CA GLY A 56 5.69 4.76 3.46
C GLY A 56 7.00 3.99 3.40
N TYR A 57 7.06 2.89 2.66
CA TYR A 57 8.29 2.12 2.43
C TYR A 57 8.59 1.98 0.94
N TYR A 58 9.87 1.81 0.59
CA TYR A 58 10.37 1.65 -0.77
C TYR A 58 11.71 0.89 -0.79
N GLY A 59 12.35 0.85 -1.97
CA GLY A 59 13.62 0.17 -2.18
C GLY A 59 13.46 -1.28 -2.62
N LEU A 60 14.56 -2.03 -2.59
CA LEU A 60 14.53 -3.49 -2.77
C LEU A 60 13.97 -4.11 -1.48
N ASN A 61 13.06 -5.08 -1.61
CA ASN A 61 12.40 -5.74 -0.48
C ASN A 61 11.63 -4.83 0.51
N CYS A 62 11.47 -3.54 0.19
CA CYS A 62 10.77 -2.56 1.02
C CYS A 62 11.46 -2.29 2.37
N GLU A 63 12.79 -2.35 2.41
CA GLU A 63 13.59 -2.17 3.63
C GLU A 63 13.75 -0.69 4.03
N ASP A 64 13.54 0.24 3.10
CA ASP A 64 13.76 1.67 3.33
C ASP A 64 12.44 2.42 3.59
N GLU A 65 12.43 3.32 4.57
CA GLU A 65 11.35 4.30 4.75
C GLU A 65 11.42 5.41 3.71
N CYS A 66 10.27 5.96 3.29
CA CYS A 66 10.25 7.07 2.36
C CYS A 66 11.10 8.25 2.87
N PRO A 67 12.08 8.73 2.08
CA PRO A 67 12.93 9.83 2.50
C PRO A 67 12.12 11.14 2.47
N PRO A 68 12.27 12.02 3.48
CA PRO A 68 11.71 13.37 3.40
C PRO A 68 12.20 14.10 2.13
N PRO A 69 11.36 14.94 1.50
CA PRO A 69 9.98 15.29 1.85
C PRO A 69 8.92 14.35 1.23
N TYR A 70 9.23 13.08 0.97
CA TYR A 70 8.31 12.15 0.29
C TYR A 70 7.60 11.20 1.25
N TYR A 71 6.39 10.77 0.86
CA TYR A 71 5.56 9.88 1.66
C TYR A 71 4.58 9.07 0.79
N GLY A 72 3.86 8.15 1.42
CA GLY A 72 2.75 7.41 0.79
C GLY A 72 3.20 6.19 -0.03
N HIS A 73 2.38 5.77 -0.99
CA HIS A 73 2.69 4.59 -1.82
C HIS A 73 3.86 4.88 -2.76
N ASN A 74 4.92 4.05 -2.70
CA ASN A 74 6.15 4.21 -3.49
C ASN A 74 6.77 5.62 -3.37
N CYS A 75 6.55 6.32 -2.25
CA CYS A 75 7.08 7.67 -2.01
C CYS A 75 6.74 8.69 -3.10
N LYS A 76 5.58 8.54 -3.75
CA LYS A 76 5.17 9.43 -4.87
C LYS A 76 4.52 10.72 -4.41
N SER A 77 4.11 10.81 -3.15
CA SER A 77 3.52 12.02 -2.58
C SER A 77 4.63 12.87 -1.95
N LYS A 78 4.49 14.20 -2.03
CA LYS A 78 5.43 15.16 -1.46
C LYS A 78 4.75 15.99 -0.38
N CYS A 79 5.38 16.11 0.79
CA CYS A 79 4.92 16.92 1.90
C CYS A 79 4.94 18.42 1.54
N ASN A 80 4.01 19.16 2.15
CA ASN A 80 3.93 20.62 2.09
C ASN A 80 4.24 21.29 3.44
N CYS A 81 5.00 20.60 4.28
CA CYS A 81 5.51 21.04 5.58
C CYS A 81 7.03 20.93 5.56
N THR A 82 7.68 21.25 6.68
CA THR A 82 9.12 21.02 6.84
C THR A 82 9.45 19.53 6.72
N GLU A 83 10.66 19.22 6.26
CA GLU A 83 11.11 17.82 6.13
C GLU A 83 11.05 17.05 7.45
N ILE A 84 11.29 17.74 8.57
CA ILE A 84 11.25 17.18 9.93
C ILE A 84 9.81 16.79 10.34
N SER A 85 8.80 17.49 9.81
CA SER A 85 7.38 17.22 10.11
C SER A 85 6.72 16.31 9.07
N CYS A 86 7.50 15.75 8.13
CA CYS A 86 7.01 14.88 7.07
C CYS A 86 7.17 13.41 7.47
N HIS A 87 6.07 12.77 7.85
CA HIS A 87 6.03 11.36 8.16
C HIS A 87 5.94 10.50 6.89
N HIS A 88 6.77 9.47 6.79
CA HIS A 88 6.88 8.60 5.61
C HIS A 88 5.54 7.94 5.19
N VAL A 89 4.66 7.58 6.14
CA VAL A 89 3.31 7.04 5.87
C VAL A 89 2.30 8.13 5.45
N TYR A 90 1.99 9.07 6.35
CA TYR A 90 0.83 9.96 6.22
C TYR A 90 1.19 11.41 5.83
N GLY A 91 2.47 11.72 5.64
CA GLY A 91 2.94 13.04 5.23
C GLY A 91 2.97 14.01 6.40
N CYS A 92 2.46 15.21 6.21
CA CYS A 92 2.48 16.22 7.26
C CYS A 92 1.57 15.86 8.42
N GLU A 93 2.12 15.74 9.63
CA GLU A 93 1.30 15.79 10.85
C GLU A 93 0.58 17.14 10.85
N LEU A 94 -0.76 17.12 10.79
CA LEU A 94 -1.52 18.31 11.15
C LEU A 94 -1.27 18.54 12.64
N TYR A 95 -0.34 19.43 12.95
CA TYR A 95 -0.12 19.87 14.31
C TYR A 95 -1.43 20.46 14.82
N GLN A 96 -2.09 19.77 15.76
CA GLN A 96 -3.25 20.28 16.48
C GLN A 96 -2.82 21.39 17.45
N GLN A 97 -2.30 22.50 16.93
CA GLN A 97 -2.00 23.67 17.72
C GLN A 97 -2.48 24.93 17.01
N ASP A 98 -3.80 25.05 16.98
CA ASP A 98 -4.45 26.34 17.15
C ASP A 98 -5.55 26.22 18.22
N ILE A 99 -5.23 25.61 19.38
CA ILE A 99 -5.92 25.96 20.63
C ILE A 99 -5.33 27.30 21.10
N ARG A 100 -5.66 28.37 20.37
CA ARG A 100 -6.01 29.61 21.07
C ARG A 100 -7.39 29.33 21.63
N ASN A 101 -7.57 29.48 22.94
CA ASN A 101 -8.81 29.26 23.68
C ASN A 101 -10.03 29.87 22.97
N ASP A 102 -10.61 29.11 22.06
CA ASP A 102 -11.87 29.39 21.41
C ASP A 102 -12.71 28.15 21.61
N SER A 103 -13.68 28.26 22.51
CA SER A 103 -14.64 27.21 22.88
C SER A 103 -15.57 26.81 21.72
N THR A 104 -15.20 27.11 20.47
CA THR A 104 -16.01 26.86 19.27
C THR A 104 -15.31 26.04 18.18
N SER A 105 -14.06 25.57 18.38
CA SER A 105 -13.43 24.67 17.40
C SER A 105 -14.03 23.26 17.47
N LYS A 106 -15.01 23.01 16.60
CA LYS A 106 -15.43 21.66 16.22
C LYS A 106 -14.18 20.88 15.80
N PHE A 107 -13.82 19.87 16.59
CA PHE A 107 -12.88 18.83 16.20
C PHE A 107 -13.35 18.24 14.87
N SER A 108 -12.74 18.64 13.76
CA SER A 108 -13.06 18.07 12.46
C SER A 108 -12.53 16.65 12.46
N GLU A 109 -13.46 15.71 12.64
CA GLU A 109 -13.33 14.28 12.40
C GLU A 109 -12.41 14.02 11.20
N TRP A 110 -11.18 13.56 11.45
CA TRP A 110 -10.32 13.05 10.40
C TRP A 110 -10.87 11.71 9.93
N LYS A 111 -11.65 11.72 8.86
CA LYS A 111 -12.02 10.51 8.13
C LYS A 111 -10.90 10.18 7.15
N PRO A 112 -10.12 9.11 7.34
CA PRO A 112 -9.20 8.66 6.32
C PRO A 112 -9.98 8.37 5.03
N SER A 113 -9.42 8.73 3.87
CA SER A 113 -10.04 8.50 2.55
C SER A 113 -10.19 7.01 2.18
N ILE A 114 -9.88 6.09 3.09
CA ILE A 114 -10.35 4.71 2.99
C ILE A 114 -11.81 4.71 3.45
N ALA A 115 -12.71 4.93 2.50
CA ALA A 115 -14.13 4.69 2.71
C ALA A 115 -14.35 3.18 2.94
N PHE A 116 -14.21 2.73 4.18
CA PHE A 116 -14.77 1.44 4.60
C PHE A 116 -16.29 1.60 4.56
N SER A 117 -16.91 1.11 3.49
CA SER A 117 -18.36 1.02 3.38
C SER A 117 -18.91 0.31 4.61
N THR A 118 -19.96 0.87 5.19
CA THR A 118 -20.57 0.55 6.49
C THR A 118 -21.18 -0.86 6.59
N GLN A 119 -20.88 -1.78 5.67
CA GLN A 119 -21.41 -3.14 5.63
C GLN A 119 -20.46 -4.22 6.17
N GLU A 120 -19.16 -3.95 6.39
CA GLU A 120 -18.23 -4.98 6.91
C GLU A 120 -18.08 -4.97 8.45
N LYS A 121 -18.63 -3.98 9.15
CA LYS A 121 -18.60 -3.90 10.62
C LYS A 121 -19.48 -4.93 11.36
N GLN A 122 -20.10 -5.89 10.66
CA GLN A 122 -20.92 -6.94 11.28
C GLN A 122 -20.33 -8.36 11.19
N LYS A 123 -19.10 -8.57 10.68
CA LYS A 123 -18.50 -9.93 10.63
C LYS A 123 -17.36 -10.20 11.62
N ILE A 124 -17.13 -9.31 12.59
CA ILE A 124 -16.30 -9.62 13.76
C ILE A 124 -17.15 -9.48 15.04
N LYS A 125 -18.25 -10.25 15.10
CA LYS A 125 -18.97 -10.52 16.35
C LYS A 125 -19.66 -11.89 16.36
N ALA A 126 -19.06 -12.87 15.68
CA ALA A 126 -19.54 -14.24 15.72
C ALA A 126 -18.37 -15.21 15.52
N LEU A 127 -17.74 -15.61 16.63
CA LEU A 127 -17.07 -16.90 16.83
C LEU A 127 -16.86 -17.04 18.34
N ASN A 128 -17.97 -17.21 19.07
CA ASN A 128 -17.93 -18.01 20.29
C ASN A 128 -17.74 -19.46 19.81
N ILE A 129 -16.53 -20.00 19.96
CA ILE A 129 -16.32 -21.44 20.04
C ILE A 129 -15.69 -21.68 21.41
N GLU A 130 -16.51 -22.22 22.31
CA GLU A 130 -16.03 -22.86 23.53
C GLU A 130 -15.26 -24.15 23.19
N PHE A 131 -14.39 -24.52 24.13
CA PHE A 131 -13.69 -25.78 24.30
C PHE A 131 -12.50 -26.05 23.37
N MET A 132 -11.29 -26.03 23.94
CA MET A 132 -10.67 -27.26 24.44
C MET A 132 -9.70 -26.93 25.58
N ASN A 133 -10.00 -27.48 26.75
CA ASN A 133 -9.11 -27.56 27.92
C ASN A 133 -7.77 -28.17 27.52
N ILE A 134 -6.66 -27.54 27.90
CA ILE A 134 -5.38 -28.22 28.08
C ILE A 134 -4.91 -27.92 29.51
N SER A 135 -5.13 -28.93 30.33
CA SER A 135 -4.56 -29.23 31.65
C SER A 135 -3.32 -28.43 32.06
N LYS A 136 -3.41 -27.73 33.20
CA LYS A 136 -2.30 -27.57 34.14
C LYS A 136 -2.44 -28.61 35.26
N GLU A 137 -1.33 -29.31 35.50
CA GLU A 137 -0.84 -29.93 36.75
C GLU A 137 -1.68 -31.05 37.41
N GLU A 138 -1.23 -32.29 37.18
CA GLU A 138 -0.59 -33.15 38.21
C GLU A 138 0.54 -33.99 37.57
#